data_AF-A0A1Z1FDZ2-F1
#
_entry.id   AF-A0A1Z1FDZ2-F1
#
_cell.length_a   1.000
_cell.length_b   1.000
_cell.length_c   1.000
_cell.angle_alpha   90.00
_cell.angle_beta   90.00
_cell.angle_gamma   90.00
#
_symmetry.space_group_name_H-M   'P 1'
#
loop_
_entity.id
_entity.type
_entity.pdbx_description
1 polymer ?
#
loop_
_entity_poly.entity_id
_entity_poly.type
_entity_poly.pdbx_seq_one_letter_code
_entity_poly.pdbx_strand_id
1 'polypeptide(L)'
;MSADPSAPGLRGVIDLYEGLKRQYVPADEGIRALIHVHAGLALWLLLALLLRRRLSSVIPLIGVWLIFALTEILDISTQWPVRQDWVWQHAASDMAQSLTWPTILWAVCFWRNRDEADGQTSRASGSTD
;
A
#
# COMPACT_ATOMS: atom_id res chain seq x y z
N MET A 1 35.77 13.46 -15.76
CA MET A 1 34.96 12.34 -15.26
C MET A 1 33.58 12.48 -15.90
N SER A 2 33.43 11.96 -17.12
CA SER A 2 32.20 12.06 -17.91
C SER A 2 31.18 11.05 -17.39
N ALA A 3 29.99 11.51 -17.00
CA ALA A 3 28.88 10.63 -16.67
C ALA A 3 28.55 9.75 -17.90
N ASP A 4 28.42 8.45 -17.68
CA ASP A 4 28.03 7.47 -18.68
C ASP A 4 26.61 7.79 -19.21
N PRO A 5 26.42 8.06 -20.51
CA PRO A 5 25.12 8.40 -21.10
C PRO A 5 24.17 7.20 -21.21
N SER A 6 24.59 6.00 -20.82
CA SER A 6 23.78 4.77 -20.92
C SER A 6 23.00 4.40 -19.65
N ALA A 7 23.28 5.05 -18.51
CA ALA A 7 22.45 4.89 -17.32
C ALA A 7 21.15 5.68 -17.51
N PRO A 8 19.96 5.06 -17.45
CA PRO A 8 18.72 5.80 -17.51
C PRO A 8 18.72 6.80 -16.35
N GLY A 9 18.81 8.09 -16.66
CA GLY A 9 18.61 9.14 -15.67
C GLY A 9 17.23 8.98 -15.02
N LEU A 10 16.95 9.75 -13.96
CA LEU A 10 15.67 9.69 -13.23
C LEU A 10 14.44 9.64 -14.16
N ARG A 11 14.47 10.39 -15.28
CA ARG A 11 13.44 10.37 -16.32
C ARG A 11 13.27 8.99 -17.00
N GLY A 12 14.35 8.31 -17.35
CA GLY A 12 14.28 6.97 -17.95
C GLY A 12 13.72 5.92 -17.00
N VAL A 13 13.98 6.03 -15.70
CA VAL A 13 13.36 5.16 -14.68
C VAL A 13 11.86 5.44 -14.57
N ILE A 14 11.47 6.72 -14.58
CA ILE A 14 10.06 7.13 -14.57
C ILE A 14 9.34 6.64 -15.84
N ASP A 15 9.94 6.79 -17.01
CA ASP A 15 9.35 6.36 -18.29
C ASP A 15 9.16 4.84 -18.34
N LEU A 16 10.13 4.07 -17.79
CA LEU A 16 10.00 2.61 -17.66
C LEU A 16 8.84 2.24 -16.71
N TYR A 17 8.76 2.91 -15.57
CA TYR A 17 7.70 2.71 -14.57
C TYR A 17 6.31 3.01 -15.17
N GLU A 18 6.16 4.14 -15.86
CA GLU A 18 4.91 4.52 -16.54
C GLU A 18 4.56 3.56 -17.68
N GLY A 19 5.56 3.08 -18.43
CA GLY A 19 5.38 2.09 -19.48
C GLY A 19 4.83 0.77 -18.95
N LEU A 20 5.41 0.26 -17.85
CA LEU A 20 4.91 -0.93 -17.16
C LEU A 20 3.51 -0.69 -16.59
N LYS A 21 3.28 0.45 -15.94
CA LYS A 21 1.97 0.81 -15.37
C LYS A 21 0.87 0.74 -16.43
N ARG A 22 1.09 1.31 -17.62
CA ARG A 22 0.11 1.28 -18.72
C ARG A 22 -0.15 -0.12 -19.28
N GLN A 23 0.83 -1.01 -19.20
CA GLN A 23 0.66 -2.39 -19.66
C GLN A 23 -0.25 -3.20 -18.72
N TYR A 24 -0.18 -2.94 -17.42
CA TYR A 24 -0.86 -3.75 -16.41
C TYR A 24 -2.11 -3.10 -15.82
N VAL A 25 -2.23 -1.77 -15.86
CA VAL A 25 -3.40 -1.04 -15.37
C VAL A 25 -4.35 -0.77 -16.54
N PRO A 26 -5.49 -1.47 -16.62
CA PRO A 26 -6.46 -1.28 -17.69
C PRO A 26 -7.07 0.13 -17.63
N ALA A 27 -7.45 0.64 -18.80
CA ALA A 27 -8.03 1.98 -18.93
C ALA A 27 -9.43 2.09 -18.29
N ASP A 28 -10.15 0.98 -18.18
CA ASP A 28 -11.48 0.92 -17.55
C ASP A 28 -11.43 1.27 -16.06
N GLU A 29 -12.28 2.22 -15.63
CA GLU A 29 -12.32 2.70 -14.25
C GLU A 29 -12.72 1.61 -13.25
N GLY A 30 -13.67 0.75 -13.61
CA GLY A 30 -14.15 -0.32 -12.72
C GLY A 30 -13.10 -1.41 -12.52
N ILE A 31 -12.45 -1.86 -13.60
CA ILE A 31 -11.41 -2.88 -13.51
C ILE A 31 -10.15 -2.31 -12.83
N ARG A 32 -9.78 -1.06 -13.12
CA ARG A 32 -8.70 -0.36 -12.41
C ARG A 32 -8.98 -0.33 -10.91
N ALA A 33 -10.22 -0.05 -10.53
CA ALA A 33 -10.56 0.01 -9.12
C ALA A 33 -10.45 -1.34 -8.41
N LEU A 34 -10.92 -2.39 -9.09
CA LEU A 34 -10.78 -3.75 -8.61
C LEU A 34 -9.31 -4.15 -8.44
N ILE A 35 -8.44 -3.77 -9.38
CA ILE A 35 -7.01 -4.06 -9.30
C ILE A 35 -6.36 -3.35 -8.11
N HIS A 36 -6.69 -2.09 -7.83
CA HIS A 36 -6.15 -1.36 -6.68
C HIS A 36 -6.52 -2.03 -5.34
N VAL A 37 -7.76 -2.50 -5.20
CA VAL A 37 -8.19 -3.29 -4.03
C VAL A 37 -7.32 -4.54 -3.85
N HIS A 38 -7.14 -5.34 -4.90
CA HIS A 38 -6.38 -6.58 -4.82
C HIS A 38 -4.87 -6.34 -4.67
N ALA A 39 -4.34 -5.31 -5.33
CA ALA A 39 -2.93 -4.93 -5.25
C ALA A 39 -2.58 -4.45 -3.83
N GLY A 40 -3.42 -3.63 -3.21
CA GLY A 40 -3.23 -3.19 -1.82
C GLY A 40 -3.21 -4.36 -0.83
N LEU A 41 -4.14 -5.32 -0.99
CA LEU A 41 -4.19 -6.53 -0.17
C LEU A 41 -2.97 -7.45 -0.39
N ALA A 42 -2.63 -7.70 -1.65
CA ALA A 42 -1.48 -8.53 -2.00
C ALA A 42 -0.17 -7.91 -1.46
N LEU A 43 -0.02 -6.60 -1.59
CA LEU A 43 1.14 -5.87 -1.08
C LEU A 43 1.23 -5.95 0.45
N TRP A 44 0.11 -5.78 1.15
CA TRP A 44 0.06 -5.91 2.61
C TRP A 44 0.48 -7.30 3.08
N LEU A 45 -0.07 -8.36 2.47
CA LEU A 45 0.27 -9.75 2.79
C LEU A 45 1.74 -10.05 2.47
N LEU A 46 2.23 -9.56 1.33
CA LEU A 46 3.61 -9.73 0.92
C LEU A 46 4.57 -9.03 1.90
N LEU A 47 4.26 -7.81 2.32
CA LEU A 47 5.06 -7.09 3.32
C LEU A 47 5.03 -7.81 4.68
N ALA A 48 3.89 -8.33 5.10
CA ALA A 48 3.82 -9.13 6.32
C ALA A 48 4.70 -10.37 6.24
N LEU A 49 4.70 -11.05 5.09
CA LEU A 49 5.53 -12.22 4.82
C LEU A 49 7.03 -11.87 4.79
N LEU A 50 7.41 -10.85 4.03
CA LEU A 50 8.81 -10.41 3.87
C LEU A 50 9.41 -9.91 5.18
N LEU A 51 8.65 -9.10 5.92
CA LEU A 51 9.07 -8.60 7.23
C LEU A 51 8.93 -9.66 8.34
N ARG A 52 8.39 -10.84 8.01
CA ARG A 52 8.10 -11.94 8.94
C ARG A 52 7.31 -11.45 10.17
N ARG A 53 6.35 -10.55 9.93
CA ARG A 53 5.48 -9.97 10.96
C ARG A 53 4.11 -10.60 10.90
N ARG A 54 3.46 -10.70 12.07
CA ARG A 54 2.05 -11.08 12.17
C ARG A 54 1.19 -10.05 11.44
N LEU A 55 0.07 -10.50 10.87
CA LEU A 55 -0.90 -9.63 10.20
C LEU A 55 -1.50 -8.56 11.13
N SER A 56 -1.51 -8.80 12.44
CA SER A 56 -1.92 -7.79 13.44
C SER A 56 -0.87 -6.69 13.67
N SER A 57 0.34 -6.81 13.10
CA SER A 57 1.39 -5.81 13.25
C SER A 57 1.05 -4.58 12.41
N VAL A 58 1.33 -3.39 12.94
CA VAL A 58 1.17 -2.13 12.20
C VAL A 58 2.25 -1.92 11.14
N ILE A 59 3.40 -2.61 11.25
CA ILE A 59 4.56 -2.40 10.38
C ILE A 59 4.26 -2.70 8.90
N PRO A 60 3.65 -3.85 8.54
CA PRO A 60 3.27 -4.12 7.15
C PRO A 60 2.31 -3.07 6.61
N LEU A 61 1.36 -2.58 7.43
CA LEU A 61 0.40 -1.55 7.03
C LEU A 61 1.11 -0.22 6.71
N ILE A 62 2.04 0.22 7.56
CA ILE A 62 2.86 1.41 7.28
C ILE A 62 3.65 1.24 5.98
N GLY A 63 4.17 0.04 5.71
CA GLY A 63 4.86 -0.25 4.45
C GLY A 63 3.96 -0.05 3.22
N VAL A 64 2.69 -0.47 3.28
CA VAL A 64 1.72 -0.23 2.19
C VAL A 64 1.50 1.27 1.99
N TRP A 65 1.31 2.02 3.09
CA TRP A 65 1.15 3.47 3.03
C TRP A 65 2.35 4.17 2.39
N LEU A 66 3.58 3.76 2.74
CA LEU A 66 4.81 4.33 2.18
C LEU A 66 4.97 4.01 0.70
N ILE A 67 4.71 2.77 0.29
CA ILE A 67 4.79 2.37 -1.12
C ILE A 67 3.74 3.12 -1.94
N PHE A 68 2.50 3.19 -1.46
CA PHE A 68 1.45 3.97 -2.11
C PHE A 68 1.84 5.44 -2.27
N ALA A 69 2.31 6.08 -1.20
CA ALA A 69 2.76 7.48 -1.25
C ALA A 69 3.90 7.69 -2.25
N LEU A 70 4.87 6.77 -2.31
CA LEU A 70 5.94 6.83 -3.30
C LEU A 70 5.42 6.72 -4.73
N THR A 71 4.44 5.84 -4.94
CA THR A 71 3.80 5.57 -6.23
C THR A 71 3.07 6.83 -6.73
N GLU A 72 2.35 7.49 -5.82
CA GLU A 72 1.63 8.74 -6.09
C GLU A 72 2.56 9.92 -6.35
N ILE A 73 3.66 10.02 -5.60
CA ILE A 73 4.69 11.06 -5.83
C ILE A 73 5.30 10.92 -7.23
N LEU A 74 5.57 9.69 -7.68
CA LEU A 74 6.06 9.44 -9.03
C LEU A 74 5.03 9.89 -10.09
N ASP A 75 3.75 9.54 -9.90
CA ASP A 75 2.67 9.93 -10.81
C ASP A 75 2.54 11.46 -10.90
N ILE A 76 2.47 12.14 -9.75
CA ILE A 76 2.40 13.62 -9.68
C ILE A 76 3.63 14.28 -10.29
N SER A 77 4.82 13.69 -10.13
CA SER A 77 6.06 14.24 -10.71
C SER A 77 6.04 14.26 -12.24
N THR A 78 5.34 13.30 -12.88
CA THR A 78 5.17 13.29 -14.34
C THR A 78 4.17 14.32 -14.82
N GLN A 79 3.19 14.64 -13.99
CA GLN A 79 2.11 15.59 -14.28
C GLN A 79 2.43 17.00 -13.81
N TRP A 80 3.64 17.24 -13.28
CA TRP A 80 4.05 18.52 -12.76
C TRP A 80 4.33 19.54 -13.88
N PRO A 81 3.82 20.79 -13.78
CA PRO A 81 2.93 21.30 -12.73
C PRO A 81 1.51 20.77 -12.88
N VAL A 82 0.90 20.34 -11.76
CA VAL A 82 -0.49 19.84 -11.74
C VAL A 82 -1.42 20.97 -12.13
N ARG A 83 -2.05 20.87 -13.31
CA ARG A 83 -2.94 21.90 -13.86
C ARG A 83 -4.42 21.58 -13.67
N GLN A 84 -4.76 20.37 -13.23
CA GLN A 84 -6.14 19.91 -13.24
C GLN A 84 -6.52 19.25 -11.91
N ASP A 85 -7.64 19.69 -11.34
CA ASP A 85 -8.09 19.25 -10.02
C ASP A 85 -8.53 17.77 -9.99
N TRP A 86 -8.91 17.21 -11.14
CA TRP A 86 -9.32 15.80 -11.25
C TRP A 86 -8.17 14.84 -10.89
N VAL A 87 -6.90 15.24 -11.07
CA VAL A 87 -5.72 14.44 -10.71
C VAL A 87 -5.76 14.05 -9.22
N TRP A 88 -6.07 15.02 -8.35
CA TRP A 88 -6.17 14.77 -6.91
C TRP A 88 -7.37 13.89 -6.54
N GLN A 89 -8.46 13.95 -7.32
CA GLN A 89 -9.63 13.10 -7.11
C GLN A 89 -9.33 11.64 -7.47
N HIS A 90 -8.59 11.38 -8.55
CA HIS A 90 -8.16 10.02 -8.89
C HIS A 90 -7.16 9.48 -7.88
N ALA A 91 -6.16 10.28 -7.50
CA ALA A 91 -5.22 9.95 -6.43
C ALA A 91 -5.93 9.50 -5.15
N ALA A 92 -6.93 10.28 -4.71
CA ALA A 92 -7.71 9.96 -3.52
C ALA A 92 -8.57 8.69 -3.68
N SER A 93 -9.14 8.48 -4.87
CA SER A 93 -9.93 7.29 -5.18
C SER A 93 -9.08 6.02 -5.16
N ASP A 94 -7.92 6.05 -5.81
CA ASP A 94 -6.97 4.93 -5.86
C ASP A 94 -6.37 4.65 -4.47
N MET A 95 -6.15 5.70 -3.67
CA MET A 95 -5.74 5.59 -2.26
C MET A 95 -6.79 4.88 -1.43
N ALA A 96 -8.06 5.29 -1.51
CA ALA A 96 -9.14 4.68 -0.77
C ALA A 96 -9.25 3.19 -1.11
N GLN A 97 -9.24 2.84 -2.40
CA GLN A 97 -9.36 1.46 -2.84
C GLN A 97 -8.19 0.58 -2.38
N SER A 98 -6.97 1.12 -2.42
CA SER A 98 -5.75 0.38 -2.05
C SER A 98 -5.58 0.21 -0.54
N LEU A 99 -6.06 1.16 0.28
CA LEU A 99 -5.78 1.20 1.72
C LEU A 99 -6.96 0.76 2.60
N THR A 100 -8.21 0.90 2.13
CA THR A 100 -9.40 0.60 2.95
C THR A 100 -9.39 -0.84 3.45
N TRP A 101 -9.24 -1.83 2.56
CA TRP A 101 -9.31 -3.24 2.95
C TRP A 101 -8.12 -3.71 3.81
N PRO A 102 -6.86 -3.40 3.47
CA PRO A 102 -5.74 -3.71 4.36
C PRO A 102 -5.89 -3.11 5.76
N THR A 103 -6.41 -1.88 5.86
CA THR A 103 -6.62 -1.21 7.15
C THR A 103 -7.73 -1.88 7.97
N ILE A 104 -8.86 -2.23 7.33
CA ILE A 104 -9.96 -2.94 7.98
C ILE A 104 -9.50 -4.31 8.48
N LEU A 105 -8.84 -5.10 7.63
CA LEU A 105 -8.36 -6.44 7.99
C LEU A 105 -7.31 -6.38 9.10
N TRP A 106 -6.37 -5.43 9.01
CA TRP A 106 -5.42 -5.17 10.08
C TRP A 106 -6.14 -4.85 11.40
N ALA A 107 -7.14 -3.96 11.37
CA ALA A 107 -7.91 -3.60 12.56
C ALA A 107 -8.61 -4.81 13.17
N VAL A 108 -9.26 -5.64 12.36
CA VAL A 108 -9.91 -6.89 12.83
C VAL A 108 -8.89 -7.84 13.46
N CYS A 109 -7.75 -8.08 12.80
CA CYS A 109 -6.68 -8.93 13.35
C CYS A 109 -6.07 -8.34 14.64
N PHE A 110 -5.96 -7.02 14.71
CA PHE A 110 -5.43 -6.33 15.87
C PHE A 110 -6.36 -6.46 17.07
N TRP A 111 -7.67 -6.25 16.88
CA TRP A 111 -8.67 -6.33 17.95
C TRP A 111 -8.78 -7.76 18.48
N ARG A 112 -8.86 -8.76 17.59
CA ARG A 112 -8.94 -10.16 17.99
C ARG A 112 -7.77 -10.61 18.86
N ASN A 113 -6.56 -10.16 18.54
CA ASN A 113 -5.37 -10.49 19.33
C ASN A 113 -5.33 -9.79 20.70
N ARG A 114 -6.04 -8.68 20.88
CA ARG A 114 -6.16 -8.01 22.19
C ARG A 114 -7.15 -8.75 23.08
N ASP A 115 -8.31 -9.13 22.54
CA ASP A 115 -9.32 -9.90 23.27
C ASP A 115 -8.75 -11.23 23.79
N GLU A 116 -7.93 -11.91 22.98
CA GLU A 116 -7.23 -13.15 23.39
C GLU A 116 -6.22 -12.95 24.53
N ALA A 117 -5.57 -11.78 24.60
CA ALA A 117 -4.60 -11.47 25.66
C ALA A 117 -5.30 -11.14 26.98
N ASP A 118 -6.40 -10.40 26.92
CA ASP A 118 -7.20 -10.03 28.09
C ASP A 118 -7.85 -11.27 28.72
N GLY A 119 -8.39 -12.18 27.90
CA GLY A 119 -9.00 -13.44 28.37
C GLY A 119 -8.02 -14.42 29.02
N GLN A 120 -6.75 -14.46 28.59
CA GLN A 120 -5.71 -15.27 29.24
C GLN A 120 -5.34 -14.71 30.62
N THR A 121 -5.29 -13.39 30.75
CA THR A 121 -4.97 -12.71 32.01
C THR A 121 -6.03 -12.98 33.07
N SER A 122 -7.33 -12.89 32.72
CA SER A 122 -8.43 -13.17 33.65
C SER A 122 -8.52 -14.64 34.08
N ARG A 123 -8.15 -15.59 33.22
CA ARG A 123 -8.08 -17.02 33.59
C ARG A 123 -6.92 -17.34 34.52
N ALA A 124 -5.77 -16.69 34.31
CA ALA A 124 -4.61 -16.87 35.18
C ALA A 124 -4.86 -16.33 36.60
N SER A 125 -5.58 -15.22 36.76
CA SER A 125 -5.93 -14.65 38.07
C SER A 125 -6.99 -15.46 38.83
N GLY A 126 -7.86 -16.19 38.14
CA GLY A 126 -8.91 -17.01 38.79
C GLY A 126 -8.45 -18.42 39.21
N SER A 127 -7.20 -18.79 38.94
CA SER A 127 -6.63 -20.11 39.25
C SER A 127 -5.87 -20.15 40.59
N THR A 128 -5.72 -19.02 41.27
CA THR A 128 -4.92 -18.88 42.51
C THR A 128 -5.76 -18.86 43.79
N ASP A 129 -7.08 -19.06 43.69
CA ASP A 129 -8.02 -19.16 44.83
C ASP A 129 -8.48 -20.61 45.03
#